data_AF-A0A840GR08-F1
#
_entry.id   AF-A0A840GR08-F1
#
_cell.length_a   1.000
_cell.length_b   1.000
_cell.length_c   1.000
_cell.angle_alpha   90.00
_cell.angle_beta   90.00
_cell.angle_gamma   90.00
#
_symmetry.space_group_name_H-M   'P 1'
#
loop_
_entity.id
_entity.type
_entity.pdbx_description
1 polymer ?
#
loop_
_entity_poly.entity_id
_entity_poly.type
_entity_poly.pdbx_seq_one_letter_code
_entity_poly.pdbx_strand_id
1 'polypeptide(L)'
;MSGIVLSASVRQNLLSLQSTADLLATTQNRLSTGKSVNSALDNPTNFFTAQSLDNRASDINNLLDSIANGVQVLQAANTGLTSLQKLIDSAKSIANQALQTTVGYSTKSNVSTTISGATAADLRGTTSFASATASSNVLYSGAA
;
A
#
# COMPACT_ATOMS: atom_id res chain seq x y z
N MET A 1 8.15 -81.47 31.56
CA MET A 1 8.02 -80.44 30.51
C MET A 1 9.13 -80.70 29.49
N SER A 2 8.85 -81.49 28.45
CA SER A 2 9.84 -81.78 27.40
C SER A 2 10.11 -80.48 26.66
N GLY A 3 11.26 -79.86 26.94
CA GLY A 3 11.68 -78.67 26.23
C GLY A 3 11.67 -78.97 24.73
N ILE A 4 10.92 -78.19 23.97
CA ILE A 4 10.96 -78.28 22.51
C ILE A 4 12.37 -77.86 22.11
N VAL A 5 13.27 -78.82 21.98
CA VAL A 5 14.61 -78.61 21.45
C VAL A 5 14.46 -78.50 19.93
N LEU A 6 14.15 -77.29 19.47
CA LEU A 6 14.18 -76.98 18.05
C LEU A 6 15.58 -77.32 17.53
N SER A 7 15.66 -78.15 16.50
CA SER A 7 16.95 -78.48 15.87
C SER A 7 17.62 -77.18 15.40
N ALA A 8 18.95 -77.14 15.37
CA ALA A 8 19.71 -75.93 15.02
C ALA A 8 19.21 -75.30 13.71
N SER A 9 18.87 -76.12 12.71
CA SER A 9 18.32 -75.70 11.42
C SER A 9 16.93 -75.08 11.51
N VAL A 10 16.05 -75.57 12.40
CA VAL A 10 14.69 -75.00 12.55
C VAL A 10 14.75 -73.64 13.24
N ARG A 11 15.64 -73.43 14.22
CA ARG A 11 15.85 -72.10 14.83
C ARG A 11 16.40 -71.09 13.83
N GLN A 12 17.34 -71.50 12.99
CA GLN A 12 17.89 -70.63 11.95
C GLN A 12 16.80 -70.19 10.96
N ASN A 13 15.92 -71.11 10.55
CA ASN A 13 14.78 -70.76 9.70
C ASN A 13 13.79 -69.83 10.42
N LEU A 14 13.49 -70.07 11.70
CA LEU A 14 12.62 -69.20 12.48
C LEU A 14 13.20 -67.79 12.64
N LEU A 15 14.50 -67.65 12.89
CA LEU A 15 15.21 -66.36 12.95
C LEU A 15 15.14 -65.59 11.61
N SER A 16 15.27 -66.30 10.48
CA SER A 16 15.10 -65.70 9.16
C SER A 16 13.65 -65.25 8.91
N LEU A 17 12.66 -66.05 9.32
CA LEU A 17 11.25 -65.68 9.20
C LEU A 17 10.88 -64.50 10.11
N GLN A 18 11.44 -64.43 11.32
CA GLN A 18 11.26 -63.30 12.22
C GLN A 18 11.88 -62.02 11.63
N SER A 19 13.12 -62.07 11.17
CA SER A 19 13.77 -60.94 10.48
C SER A 19 12.98 -60.47 9.26
N THR A 20 12.39 -61.41 8.50
CA THR A 20 11.56 -61.09 7.33
C THR A 20 10.25 -60.42 7.75
N ALA A 21 9.61 -60.92 8.82
CA ALA A 21 8.39 -60.32 9.36
C ALA A 21 8.64 -58.88 9.87
N ASP A 22 9.77 -58.64 10.56
CA ASP A 22 10.16 -57.32 11.06
C ASP A 22 10.46 -56.33 9.91
N LEU A 23 11.17 -56.79 8.88
CA LEU A 23 11.44 -55.99 7.69
C LEU A 23 10.14 -55.64 6.94
N LEU A 24 9.21 -56.60 6.85
CA LEU A 24 7.92 -56.39 6.21
C LEU A 24 7.05 -55.41 7.01
N ALA A 25 7.01 -55.52 8.33
CA ALA A 25 6.31 -54.58 9.20
C ALA A 25 6.88 -53.15 9.07
N THR A 26 8.21 -53.02 9.04
CA THR A 26 8.89 -51.73 8.84
C THR A 26 8.57 -51.14 7.47
N THR A 27 8.58 -51.96 6.42
CA THR A 27 8.27 -51.53 5.04
C THR A 27 6.82 -51.08 4.92
N GLN A 28 5.88 -51.83 5.51
CA GLN A 28 4.47 -51.44 5.53
C GLN A 28 4.25 -50.13 6.28
N ASN A 29 4.95 -49.90 7.40
CA ASN A 29 4.88 -48.64 8.12
C ASN A 29 5.36 -47.47 7.26
N ARG A 30 6.53 -47.61 6.62
CA ARG A 30 7.11 -46.59 5.72
C ARG A 30 6.22 -46.32 4.50
N LEU A 31 5.57 -47.33 3.95
CA LEU A 31 4.61 -47.17 2.84
C LEU A 31 3.33 -46.46 3.30
N SER A 32 2.82 -46.78 4.49
CA SER A 32 1.61 -46.16 5.01
C SER A 32 1.80 -44.68 5.37
N THR A 33 2.99 -44.29 5.84
CA THR A 33 3.28 -42.91 6.25
C THR A 33 3.96 -42.10 5.15
N GLY A 34 4.52 -42.78 4.13
CA GLY A 34 5.38 -42.17 3.12
C GLY A 34 6.72 -41.68 3.67
N LYS A 35 7.02 -41.90 4.95
CA LYS A 35 8.24 -41.41 5.62
C LYS A 35 9.27 -42.53 5.72
N SER A 36 10.51 -42.20 5.37
CA SER A 36 11.66 -43.09 5.55
C SER A 36 11.99 -43.31 7.04
N VAL A 37 11.77 -42.28 7.87
CA VAL A 37 12.03 -42.28 9.32
C VAL A 37 10.73 -41.89 10.00
N ASN A 38 10.12 -42.81 10.74
CA ASN A 38 8.81 -42.57 11.33
C ASN A 38 8.89 -42.30 12.84
N SER A 39 9.98 -42.70 13.49
CA SER A 39 10.20 -42.47 14.91
C SER A 39 11.62 -41.95 15.20
N ALA A 40 11.80 -41.37 16.39
CA ALA A 40 13.11 -40.99 16.90
C ALA A 40 14.04 -42.19 17.16
N LEU A 41 13.49 -43.41 17.28
CA LEU A 41 14.27 -44.64 17.43
C LEU A 41 14.88 -45.10 16.10
N ASP A 42 14.22 -44.80 14.96
CA ASP A 42 14.74 -45.16 13.64
C ASP A 42 15.96 -44.31 13.28
N ASN A 43 15.86 -43.00 13.47
CA ASN A 43 16.95 -42.05 13.28
C ASN A 43 16.62 -40.72 13.99
N PRO A 44 17.21 -40.43 15.16
CA PRO A 44 16.85 -39.25 15.93
C PRO A 44 17.19 -37.95 15.20
N THR A 45 18.35 -37.86 14.56
CA THR A 45 18.78 -36.65 13.84
C THR A 45 17.80 -36.28 12.72
N ASN A 46 17.44 -37.25 11.88
CA ASN A 46 16.53 -37.00 10.76
C ASN A 46 15.11 -36.73 11.24
N PHE A 47 14.64 -37.45 12.27
CA PHE A 47 13.29 -37.26 12.81
C PHE A 47 13.10 -35.86 13.38
N PHE A 48 14.01 -35.39 14.24
CA PHE A 48 13.90 -34.06 14.84
C PHE A 48 14.19 -32.93 13.83
N THR A 49 15.06 -33.16 12.83
CA THR A 49 15.26 -32.20 11.74
C THR A 49 13.97 -32.04 10.92
N ALA A 50 13.33 -33.15 10.53
CA ALA A 50 12.06 -33.12 9.81
C ALA A 50 10.96 -32.42 10.63
N GLN A 51 10.87 -32.71 11.94
CA GLN A 51 9.91 -32.05 12.82
C GLN A 51 10.15 -30.53 12.92
N SER A 52 11.40 -30.09 13.01
CA SER A 52 11.74 -28.66 13.01
C SER A 52 11.36 -27.99 11.69
N LEU A 53 11.57 -28.67 10.56
CA LEU A 53 11.15 -28.19 9.24
C LEU A 53 9.62 -28.12 9.10
N ASP A 54 8.87 -29.09 9.62
CA ASP A 54 7.39 -29.08 9.64
C ASP A 54 6.85 -27.88 10.46
N ASN A 55 7.46 -27.62 11.63
CA ASN A 55 7.12 -26.43 12.44
C ASN A 55 7.40 -25.14 11.67
N ARG A 56 8.60 -25.02 11.07
CA ARG A 56 8.98 -23.84 10.30
C ARG A 56 8.09 -23.64 9.07
N ALA A 57 7.65 -24.71 8.40
CA ALA A 57 6.69 -24.61 7.30
C ALA A 57 5.34 -24.05 7.78
N SER A 58 4.89 -24.45 8.97
CA SER A 58 3.68 -23.90 9.60
C SER A 58 3.84 -22.42 9.92
N ASP A 59 4.99 -22.03 10.50
CA ASP A 59 5.30 -20.62 10.77
C ASP A 59 5.36 -19.78 9.49
N ILE A 60 5.93 -20.33 8.41
CA ILE A 60 5.95 -19.67 7.10
C ILE A 60 4.54 -19.47 6.54
N ASN A 61 3.61 -20.41 6.72
CA ASN A 61 2.22 -20.22 6.32
C ASN A 61 1.56 -19.07 7.10
N ASN A 62 1.74 -19.03 8.41
CA ASN A 62 1.23 -17.92 9.24
C ASN A 62 1.83 -16.56 8.85
N LEU A 63 3.13 -16.54 8.51
CA LEU A 63 3.81 -15.36 8.01
C LEU A 63 3.28 -14.94 6.64
N LEU A 64 3.02 -15.90 5.74
CA LEU A 64 2.46 -15.62 4.41
C LEU A 64 1.09 -14.95 4.53
N ASP A 65 0.23 -15.44 5.42
CA ASP A 65 -1.07 -14.81 5.68
C ASP A 65 -0.91 -13.39 6.22
N SER A 66 0.03 -13.18 7.14
CA SER A 66 0.34 -11.85 7.67
C SER A 66 0.86 -10.89 6.59
N ILE A 67 1.70 -11.38 5.68
CA ILE A 67 2.19 -10.63 4.53
C ILE A 67 1.05 -10.31 3.56
N ALA A 68 0.15 -11.25 3.29
CA ALA A 68 -1.00 -11.03 2.42
C ALA A 68 -1.90 -9.89 2.96
N ASN A 69 -2.13 -9.88 4.28
CA ASN A 69 -2.81 -8.77 4.95
C ASN A 69 -2.02 -7.45 4.83
N GLY A 70 -0.70 -7.48 5.04
CA GLY A 70 0.17 -6.31 4.87
C GLY A 70 0.16 -5.73 3.45
N VAL A 71 0.11 -6.59 2.42
CA VAL A 71 -0.01 -6.17 1.02
C VAL A 71 -1.33 -5.43 0.77
N GLN A 72 -2.44 -5.88 1.35
CA GLN A 72 -3.72 -5.16 1.23
C GLN A 72 -3.66 -3.78 1.87
N VAL A 73 -3.00 -3.64 3.03
CA VAL A 73 -2.76 -2.34 3.68
C VAL A 73 -1.91 -1.43 2.79
N LEU A 74 -0.83 -1.95 2.20
CA LEU A 74 0.01 -1.20 1.27
C LEU A 74 -0.75 -0.79 0.00
N GLN A 75 -1.63 -1.65 -0.51
CA GLN A 75 -2.49 -1.34 -1.65
C GLN A 75 -3.43 -0.17 -1.33
N ALA A 76 -4.09 -0.21 -0.17
CA ALA A 76 -4.97 0.86 0.30
C ALA A 76 -4.18 2.17 0.51
N ALA A 77 -2.99 2.10 1.10
CA ALA A 77 -2.10 3.24 1.25
C ALA A 77 -1.69 3.84 -0.10
N ASN A 78 -1.38 3.00 -1.10
CA ASN A 78 -1.05 3.45 -2.46
C ASN A 78 -2.22 4.19 -3.13
N THR A 79 -3.45 3.68 -2.99
CA THR A 79 -4.66 4.37 -3.45
C THR A 79 -4.88 5.70 -2.72
N GLY A 80 -4.64 5.73 -1.41
CA GLY A 80 -4.68 6.96 -0.61
C GLY A 80 -3.68 8.00 -1.10
N LEU A 81 -2.41 7.61 -1.30
CA LEU A 81 -1.36 8.49 -1.83
C LEU A 81 -1.69 9.02 -3.23
N THR A 82 -2.21 8.17 -4.11
CA THR A 82 -2.67 8.61 -5.45
C THR A 82 -3.77 9.66 -5.35
N SER A 83 -4.70 9.50 -4.40
CA SER A 83 -5.78 10.48 -4.17
C SER A 83 -5.22 11.80 -3.64
N LEU A 84 -4.23 11.76 -2.74
CA LEU A 84 -3.53 12.94 -2.25
C LEU A 84 -2.75 13.66 -3.36
N GLN A 85 -2.11 12.92 -4.27
CA GLN A 85 -1.44 13.51 -5.44
C GLN A 85 -2.44 14.30 -6.30
N LYS A 86 -3.60 13.71 -6.62
CA LYS A 86 -4.67 14.40 -7.37
C LYS A 86 -5.17 15.65 -6.64
N LEU A 87 -5.29 15.60 -5.32
CA LEU A 87 -5.65 16.76 -4.50
C LEU A 87 -4.60 17.86 -4.60
N ILE A 88 -3.32 17.51 -4.51
CA ILE A 88 -2.21 18.46 -4.64
C ILE A 88 -2.20 19.09 -6.04
N ASP A 89 -2.43 18.32 -7.09
CA ASP A 89 -2.49 18.86 -8.46
C ASP A 89 -3.67 19.81 -8.65
N SER A 90 -4.82 19.49 -8.07
CA SER A 90 -5.99 20.38 -8.04
C SER A 90 -5.69 21.66 -7.27
N ALA A 91 -5.05 21.55 -6.10
CA ALA A 91 -4.65 22.71 -5.29
C ALA A 91 -3.64 23.60 -6.03
N LYS A 92 -2.68 23.03 -6.75
CA LYS A 92 -1.76 23.78 -7.63
C LYS A 92 -2.51 24.50 -8.74
N SER A 93 -3.48 23.84 -9.38
CA SER A 93 -4.32 24.46 -10.41
C SER A 93 -5.07 25.68 -9.85
N ILE A 94 -5.71 25.54 -8.69
CA ILE A 94 -6.41 26.63 -8.01
C ILE A 94 -5.43 27.74 -7.61
N ALA A 95 -4.26 27.41 -7.07
CA ALA A 95 -3.24 28.41 -6.72
C ALA A 95 -2.76 29.19 -7.96
N ASN A 96 -2.57 28.52 -9.10
CA ASN A 96 -2.21 29.17 -10.36
C ASN A 96 -3.36 30.04 -10.90
N GLN A 97 -4.61 29.58 -10.80
CA GLN A 97 -5.79 30.39 -11.16
C GLN A 97 -5.88 31.64 -10.28
N ALA A 98 -5.65 31.50 -8.97
CA ALA A 98 -5.64 32.63 -8.04
C ALA A 98 -4.49 33.61 -8.34
N LEU A 99 -3.30 33.11 -8.69
CA LEU A 99 -2.16 33.95 -9.08
C LEU A 99 -2.42 34.72 -10.37
N GLN A 100 -3.09 34.10 -11.35
CA GLN A 100 -3.43 34.73 -12.63
C GLN A 100 -4.64 35.67 -12.52
N THR A 101 -5.49 35.48 -11.50
CA THR A 101 -6.59 36.38 -11.22
C THR A 101 -6.02 37.72 -10.79
N THR A 102 -6.10 38.71 -11.67
CA THR A 102 -5.73 40.09 -11.35
C THR A 102 -6.64 40.57 -10.22
N VAL A 103 -6.08 40.93 -9.07
CA VAL A 103 -6.82 41.66 -8.03
C VAL A 103 -7.35 42.94 -8.66
N GLY A 104 -8.63 42.91 -9.01
CA GLY A 104 -9.30 43.90 -9.83
C GLY A 104 -9.37 45.27 -9.16
N TYR A 105 -8.25 46.00 -9.19
CA TYR A 105 -8.28 47.46 -9.25
C TYR A 105 -8.32 47.87 -10.73
N SER A 106 -9.33 47.40 -11.45
CA SER A 106 -9.78 48.12 -12.63
C SER A 106 -10.28 49.46 -12.11
N THR A 107 -9.71 50.59 -12.51
CA THR A 107 -10.23 51.92 -12.16
C THR A 107 -11.72 51.96 -12.53
N LYS A 108 -12.59 51.81 -11.53
CA LYS A 108 -14.05 51.71 -11.73
C LYS A 108 -14.65 53.01 -12.24
N SER A 109 -13.95 54.13 -12.04
CA SER A 109 -14.28 55.44 -12.59
C SER A 109 -12.97 56.18 -12.86
N ASN A 110 -12.79 56.63 -14.10
CA ASN A 110 -11.78 57.61 -14.44
C ASN A 110 -12.49 58.81 -15.09
N VAL A 111 -12.03 60.02 -14.78
CA VAL A 111 -12.48 61.25 -15.43
C VAL A 111 -11.24 61.87 -16.05
N SER A 112 -11.13 61.81 -17.38
CA SER A 112 -10.05 62.43 -18.14
C SER A 112 -10.63 63.55 -18.98
N THR A 113 -10.18 64.78 -18.73
CA THR A 113 -10.55 65.98 -19.50
C THR A 113 -9.34 66.89 -19.59
N THR A 114 -9.14 67.50 -20.77
CA THR A 114 -8.08 68.49 -20.98
C THR A 114 -8.69 69.87 -20.82
N ILE A 115 -8.46 70.50 -19.67
CA ILE A 115 -8.89 71.89 -19.41
C ILE A 115 -7.75 72.81 -19.81
N SER A 116 -7.97 73.65 -20.83
CA SER A 116 -6.94 74.56 -21.34
C SER A 116 -6.43 75.49 -20.23
N GLY A 117 -5.12 75.45 -19.97
CA GLY A 117 -4.45 76.23 -18.93
C GLY A 117 -4.55 75.68 -17.51
N ALA A 118 -5.13 74.49 -17.28
CA ALA A 118 -5.05 73.82 -15.99
C ALA A 118 -3.63 73.31 -15.72
N THR A 119 -3.21 73.34 -14.45
CA THR A 119 -1.88 72.88 -14.01
C THR A 119 -2.03 71.91 -12.82
N ALA A 120 -0.94 71.25 -12.41
CA ALA A 120 -0.98 70.34 -11.26
C ALA A 120 -1.40 71.01 -9.94
N ALA A 121 -1.26 72.34 -9.83
CA ALA A 121 -1.65 73.11 -8.65
C ALA A 121 -3.07 73.69 -8.72
N ASP A 122 -3.66 73.80 -9.92
CA ASP A 122 -5.02 74.33 -10.11
C ASP A 122 -5.71 73.66 -11.31
N LEU A 123 -6.77 72.91 -10.99
CA LEU A 123 -7.58 72.14 -11.95
C LEU A 123 -8.66 72.97 -12.65
N ARG A 124 -8.82 74.27 -12.32
CA ARG A 124 -9.89 75.11 -12.87
C ARG A 124 -9.58 75.67 -14.27
N GLY A 125 -8.30 75.74 -14.65
CA GLY A 125 -7.85 76.35 -15.91
C GLY A 125 -8.04 77.88 -15.96
N THR A 126 -7.99 78.48 -17.16
CA THR A 126 -8.01 79.95 -17.35
C THR A 126 -9.40 80.59 -17.30
N THR A 127 -10.47 79.80 -17.19
CA THR A 127 -11.86 80.27 -17.18
C THR A 127 -12.59 79.83 -15.91
N SER A 128 -13.19 80.77 -15.18
CA SER A 128 -13.96 80.45 -13.96
C SER A 128 -15.36 79.93 -14.28
N PHE A 129 -15.59 78.64 -14.08
CA PHE A 129 -16.95 78.05 -14.11
C PHE A 129 -17.56 78.10 -12.70
N ALA A 130 -18.77 78.65 -12.56
CA ALA A 130 -19.47 78.78 -11.28
C ALA A 130 -20.17 77.48 -10.82
N SER A 131 -20.35 76.52 -11.72
CA SER A 131 -20.82 75.15 -11.43
C SER A 131 -20.43 74.24 -12.60
N ALA A 132 -19.27 73.58 -12.48
CA ALA A 132 -18.87 72.56 -13.45
C ALA A 132 -19.30 71.19 -12.93
N THR A 133 -20.42 70.65 -13.46
CA THR A 133 -20.77 69.24 -13.26
C THR A 133 -19.85 68.39 -14.12
N ALA A 134 -18.84 67.76 -13.49
CA ALA A 134 -18.06 66.71 -14.14
C ALA A 134 -18.90 65.42 -14.17
N SER A 135 -19.54 65.13 -15.31
CA SER A 135 -20.21 63.85 -15.50
C SER A 135 -19.18 62.81 -15.93
N SER A 136 -18.97 61.77 -15.13
CA SER A 136 -18.23 60.58 -15.56
C SER A 136 -19.07 59.82 -16.58
N ASN A 137 -18.49 59.44 -17.73
CA ASN A 137 -19.20 58.73 -18.80
C ASN A 137 -19.44 57.24 -18.51
N VAL A 138 -19.16 56.75 -17.30
CA VAL A 138 -19.31 55.33 -16.96
C VAL A 138 -20.32 55.16 -15.82
N LEU A 139 -21.60 55.15 -16.20
CA LEU A 139 -22.61 54.43 -15.42
C LEU A 139 -22.44 52.95 -15.77
N TYR A 140 -21.67 52.19 -14.98
CA TYR A 140 -21.81 50.74 -15.03
C TYR A 140 -23.17 50.44 -14.38
N SER A 141 -24.21 50.21 -15.18
CA SER A 141 -25.46 49.67 -14.68
C SER A 141 -25.13 48.33 -14.04
N GLY A 142 -25.18 48.28 -12.71
CA GLY A 142 -25.02 47.04 -11.97
C GLY A 142 -26.20 46.11 -12.26
N ALA A 143 -26.08 45.33 -13.32
CA ALA A 143 -26.78 44.05 -13.43
C ALA A 143 -25.85 42.99 -12.85
N ALA A 144 -26.34 42.33 -11.81
CA ALA A 144 -25.74 41.14 -11.21
C ALA A 144 -25.73 39.97 -12.19
#